data_AF-A0A8X6LG03-F1
#
_entry.id   AF-A0A8X6LG03-F1
#
_cell.length_a   1.000
_cell.length_b   1.000
_cell.length_c   1.000
_cell.angle_alpha   90.00
_cell.angle_beta   90.00
_cell.angle_gamma   90.00
#
_symmetry.space_group_name_H-M   'P 1'
#
loop_
_entity.id
_entity.type
_entity.pdbx_description
1 polymer ?
#
loop_
_entity_poly.entity_id
_entity_poly.type
_entity_poly.pdbx_seq_one_letter_code
_entity_poly.pdbx_strand_id
1 'polypeptide(L)'
;METIFGWVVLGKTKISCQRIISNHASYNAVEFQLDKFWQLEELSETKPFTNEEIACENHFKRTYTRDSTGRFAVKFPFRDSSDELGSSRDIAVHRLQQIERRFSKNQSLSDQYHKFMDDYLKLGHMELIPENEIDVPASSSFYLPHHPVPNKNGDKFRVVFDGSAKSSSGISLNDKLMVGPQLQTDLTTLLLRFRMHKIAITADIEKMYRQITLHDSDFQRIVWRNSPFEPIQDFRLTRIAYGTASAPYLAIKCLQQLALNESNNFPLAFKAALKDFYVDDLMSGANSLSEALELQNQLTQMVSSVGLVLRKWASNCSEFLNSIDSDMRLSNTSLNIDNDDTVKTLGILWHPASDVFYFKITPLSFEGTLTKRTLLSTIAKTFDPLGWLSPITIQYKTIMQRLWKQQLQWDERVPTDIKLEWEQLANDVQFVKDIKIPRFLLVDSDNQFHLFGFSDASEKAYAAAIYCRSVSDTGKISVQLIIAKTRVAPLKTVSLPRLELCGALLLVKMMDFTCKALNYPISQAQFYTDSTIVLSWIGSHASRWKTFVANRVAKIQTLSSATQWHHISGSANPADLATRGVSSSTLLTSIWLCGPKFLNETFPFQTDSSVPALNDAVPEERYCTLQSIIVPNQLA
;
A
#
# COMPACT_ATOMS: atom_id res chain seq x y z
N MET A 1 -30.20 -22.50 -14.06
CA MET A 1 -29.82 -23.09 -15.37
C MET A 1 -28.53 -22.45 -15.79
N GLU A 2 -27.53 -23.24 -16.17
CA GLU A 2 -26.25 -22.73 -16.69
C GLU A 2 -26.37 -22.49 -18.20
N THR A 3 -25.89 -21.34 -18.68
CA THR A 3 -25.95 -20.94 -20.08
C THR A 3 -24.59 -20.43 -20.55
N ILE A 4 -24.41 -20.25 -21.87
CA ILE A 4 -23.18 -19.67 -22.45
C ILE A 4 -22.88 -18.23 -21.99
N PHE A 5 -23.84 -17.57 -21.31
CA PHE A 5 -23.71 -16.24 -20.73
C PHE A 5 -23.65 -16.26 -19.18
N GLY A 6 -23.45 -17.44 -18.58
CA GLY A 6 -23.40 -17.64 -17.13
C GLY A 6 -24.67 -18.26 -16.55
N TRP A 7 -24.81 -18.15 -15.24
CA TRP A 7 -25.90 -18.76 -14.48
C TRP A 7 -27.18 -17.93 -14.55
N VAL A 8 -28.27 -18.54 -15.01
CA VAL A 8 -29.61 -17.96 -15.07
C VAL A 8 -30.48 -18.59 -13.98
N VAL A 9 -31.04 -17.76 -13.11
CA VAL A 9 -32.00 -18.19 -12.07
C VAL A 9 -33.42 -17.97 -12.61
N LEU A 10 -34.24 -19.03 -12.58
CA LEU A 10 -35.63 -19.03 -13.08
C LEU A 10 -36.58 -19.31 -11.91
N GLY A 11 -37.66 -18.56 -11.79
CA GLY A 11 -38.68 -18.75 -10.76
C GLY A 11 -39.99 -18.05 -11.10
N LYS A 12 -41.11 -18.51 -10.53
CA LYS A 12 -42.42 -17.88 -10.70
C LYS A 12 -42.51 -16.64 -9.81
N THR A 13 -42.82 -15.48 -10.39
CA THR A 13 -43.13 -14.24 -9.66
C THR A 13 -44.63 -13.96 -9.68
N LYS A 14 -45.15 -13.32 -8.62
CA LYS A 14 -46.56 -12.88 -8.52
C LYS A 14 -46.82 -11.49 -9.14
N ILE A 15 -45.79 -10.84 -9.71
CA ILE A 15 -45.88 -9.47 -10.23
C ILE A 15 -45.91 -9.50 -11.76
N SER A 16 -46.97 -9.00 -12.39
CA SER A 16 -47.00 -8.77 -13.84
C SER A 16 -46.21 -7.49 -14.15
N CYS A 17 -44.95 -7.62 -14.56
CA CYS A 17 -44.13 -6.47 -14.94
C CYS A 17 -44.05 -6.36 -16.48
N GLN A 18 -44.36 -5.18 -17.04
CA GLN A 18 -44.25 -4.88 -18.48
C GLN A 18 -42.81 -4.55 -18.93
N ARG A 19 -41.81 -4.57 -18.02
CA ARG A 19 -40.39 -4.35 -18.33
C ARG A 19 -39.54 -5.51 -17.85
N ILE A 20 -38.67 -5.99 -18.74
CA ILE A 20 -37.63 -6.98 -18.44
C ILE A 20 -36.54 -6.27 -17.62
N ILE A 21 -36.40 -6.61 -16.35
CA ILE A 21 -35.31 -6.12 -15.49
C ILE A 21 -34.19 -7.16 -15.54
N SER A 22 -33.09 -6.82 -16.21
CA SER A 22 -31.85 -7.60 -16.17
C SER A 22 -30.96 -7.06 -15.05
N ASN A 23 -30.78 -7.84 -13.98
CA ASN A 23 -29.85 -7.51 -12.91
C ASN A 23 -28.55 -8.30 -13.12
N HIS A 24 -27.46 -7.59 -13.43
CA HIS A 24 -26.13 -8.18 -13.48
C HIS A 24 -25.45 -7.95 -12.13
N ALA A 25 -25.10 -9.03 -11.43
CA ALA A 25 -24.32 -8.99 -10.20
C ALA A 25 -23.01 -9.75 -10.45
N SER A 26 -21.88 -9.04 -10.57
CA SER A 26 -20.56 -9.66 -10.56
C SER A 26 -19.95 -9.56 -9.16
N TYR A 27 -19.58 -10.70 -8.59
CA TYR A 27 -18.82 -10.77 -7.35
C TYR A 27 -17.33 -10.99 -7.68
N ASN A 28 -16.57 -9.91 -7.81
CA ASN A 28 -15.17 -9.95 -8.27
C ASN A 28 -14.18 -9.69 -7.12
N ALA A 29 -14.31 -10.42 -6.00
CA ALA A 29 -13.37 -10.31 -4.88
C ALA A 29 -11.91 -10.65 -5.26
N VAL A 30 -11.71 -11.41 -6.34
CA VAL A 30 -10.40 -11.88 -6.81
C VAL A 30 -9.67 -10.85 -7.64
N GLU A 31 -10.38 -10.09 -8.49
CA GLU A 31 -9.77 -9.02 -9.30
C GLU A 31 -9.23 -7.92 -8.39
N PHE A 32 -9.97 -7.53 -7.35
CA PHE A 32 -9.51 -6.57 -6.35
C PHE A 32 -8.27 -7.04 -5.56
N GLN A 33 -8.18 -8.35 -5.28
CA GLN A 33 -6.99 -8.93 -4.64
C GLN A 33 -5.78 -8.96 -5.57
N LEU A 34 -6.01 -9.17 -6.88
CA LEU A 34 -4.97 -9.16 -7.90
C LEU A 34 -4.40 -7.75 -8.10
N ASP A 35 -5.26 -6.73 -8.19
CA ASP A 35 -4.84 -5.34 -8.33
C ASP A 35 -3.98 -4.89 -7.15
N LYS A 36 -4.41 -5.18 -5.91
CA LYS A 36 -3.64 -4.89 -4.70
C LYS A 36 -2.26 -5.57 -4.71
N PHE A 37 -2.21 -6.83 -5.14
CA PHE A 37 -0.95 -7.58 -5.20
C PHE A 37 0.04 -6.94 -6.17
N TRP A 38 -0.41 -6.55 -7.36
CA TRP A 38 0.45 -5.89 -8.35
C TRP A 38 0.81 -4.46 -7.99
N GLN A 39 -0.11 -3.71 -7.35
CA GLN A 39 0.18 -2.37 -6.83
C GLN A 39 1.34 -2.37 -5.83
N LEU A 40 1.46 -3.39 -4.98
CA LEU A 40 2.60 -3.53 -4.06
C LEU A 40 3.97 -3.67 -4.79
N GLU A 41 3.97 -4.08 -6.05
CA GLU A 41 5.18 -4.19 -6.88
C GLU A 41 5.50 -2.94 -7.68
N GLU A 42 4.55 -2.00 -7.79
CA GLU A 42 4.76 -0.73 -8.46
C GLU A 42 5.49 0.24 -7.54
N LEU A 43 6.42 1.01 -8.12
CA LEU A 43 7.01 2.14 -7.43
C LEU A 43 6.06 3.33 -7.60
N SER A 44 5.79 4.03 -6.51
CA SER A 44 4.92 5.21 -6.55
C SER A 44 5.54 6.29 -7.44
N GLU A 45 4.82 6.67 -8.51
CA GLU A 45 5.17 7.78 -9.38
C GLU A 45 4.28 8.98 -9.05
N THR A 46 4.87 10.17 -8.88
CA THR A 46 4.12 11.41 -8.67
C THR A 46 3.43 11.81 -9.98
N LYS A 47 2.10 11.75 -10.00
CA LYS A 47 1.28 12.20 -11.12
C LYS A 47 0.75 13.61 -10.86
N PRO A 48 0.61 14.44 -11.91
CA PRO A 48 -0.10 15.71 -11.77
C PRO A 48 -1.56 15.45 -11.39
N PHE A 49 -2.14 16.33 -10.59
CA PHE A 49 -3.55 16.23 -10.21
C PHE A 49 -4.45 16.41 -11.44
N THR A 50 -5.52 15.63 -11.47
CA THR A 50 -6.64 15.78 -12.39
C THR A 50 -7.44 17.04 -12.08
N ASN A 51 -8.26 17.49 -13.03
CA ASN A 51 -9.12 18.65 -12.82
C ASN A 51 -10.12 18.45 -11.67
N GLU A 52 -10.61 17.22 -11.46
CA GLU A 52 -11.51 16.90 -10.35
C GLU A 52 -10.78 17.00 -9.00
N GLU A 53 -9.56 16.47 -8.90
CA GLU A 53 -8.74 16.58 -7.69
C GLU A 53 -8.43 18.04 -7.34
N ILE A 54 -8.10 18.86 -8.34
CA ILE A 54 -7.90 20.31 -8.17
C ILE A 54 -9.19 21.00 -7.70
N ALA A 55 -10.34 20.64 -8.28
CA ALA A 55 -11.64 21.18 -7.88
C ALA A 55 -11.97 20.81 -6.43
N CYS A 56 -11.70 19.58 -6.01
CA CYS A 56 -11.88 19.12 -4.64
C CYS A 56 -10.95 19.85 -3.64
N GLU A 57 -9.70 20.09 -4.01
CA GLU A 57 -8.75 20.91 -3.24
C GLU A 57 -9.24 22.35 -3.06
N ASN A 58 -9.70 22.98 -4.15
CA ASN A 58 -10.25 24.33 -4.11
C ASN A 58 -11.55 24.40 -3.30
N HIS A 59 -12.41 23.39 -3.42
CA HIS A 59 -13.62 23.27 -2.60
C HIS A 59 -13.25 23.27 -1.12
N PHE A 60 -12.36 22.36 -0.69
CA PHE A 60 -11.93 22.27 0.70
C PHE A 60 -11.44 23.63 1.21
N LYS A 61 -10.48 24.26 0.51
CA LYS A 61 -9.90 25.55 0.90
C LYS A 61 -10.93 26.66 1.09
N ARG A 62 -12.02 26.63 0.32
CA ARG A 62 -13.11 27.62 0.39
C ARG A 62 -14.10 27.35 1.52
N THR A 63 -14.28 26.08 1.92
CA THR A 63 -15.42 25.67 2.76
C THR A 63 -15.04 25.15 4.14
N TYR A 64 -13.78 24.81 4.40
CA TYR A 64 -13.38 24.38 5.74
C TYR A 64 -13.42 25.54 6.73
N THR A 65 -13.84 25.26 7.96
CA THR A 65 -13.83 26.20 9.08
C THR A 65 -13.34 25.50 10.34
N ARG A 66 -13.11 26.27 11.41
CA ARG A 66 -12.98 25.75 12.77
C ARG A 66 -14.19 26.18 13.59
N ASP A 67 -14.74 25.28 14.40
CA ASP A 67 -15.80 25.63 15.35
C ASP A 67 -15.24 26.32 16.60
N SER A 68 -16.12 26.72 17.53
CA SER A 68 -15.72 27.40 18.77
C SER A 68 -14.84 26.54 19.70
N THR A 69 -14.78 25.23 19.47
CA THR A 69 -13.90 24.29 20.20
C THR A 69 -12.57 24.06 19.49
N GLY A 70 -12.37 24.68 18.33
CA GLY A 70 -11.18 24.53 17.49
C GLY A 70 -11.25 23.36 16.50
N ARG A 71 -12.26 22.48 16.58
CA ARG A 71 -12.39 21.33 15.69
C ARG A 71 -12.64 21.77 14.25
N PHE A 72 -12.10 21.01 13.31
CA PHE A 72 -12.42 21.23 11.90
C PHE A 72 -13.88 20.92 11.60
N ALA A 73 -14.49 21.78 10.80
CA ALA A 73 -15.79 21.54 10.20
C ALA A 73 -15.67 21.69 8.67
N VAL A 74 -16.11 20.69 7.93
CA VAL A 74 -15.96 20.62 6.47
C VAL A 74 -17.31 20.44 5.78
N LYS A 75 -17.30 20.63 4.46
CA LYS A 75 -18.44 20.37 3.57
C LYS A 75 -18.15 19.22 2.63
N PHE A 76 -19.22 18.62 2.12
CA PHE A 76 -19.07 17.59 1.10
C PHE A 76 -18.71 18.22 -0.25
N PRO A 77 -17.68 17.70 -0.95
CA PRO A 77 -17.30 18.19 -2.27
C PRO A 77 -18.21 17.59 -3.34
N PHE A 78 -19.41 18.14 -3.53
CA PHE A 78 -20.33 17.69 -4.58
C PHE A 78 -19.80 18.02 -5.99
N ARG A 79 -20.02 17.09 -6.92
CA ARG A 79 -19.80 17.27 -8.36
C ARG A 79 -20.87 18.18 -8.94
N ASP A 80 -20.44 19.10 -9.80
CA ASP A 80 -21.35 19.91 -10.64
C ASP A 80 -21.98 18.99 -11.71
N SER A 81 -23.12 18.39 -11.37
CA SER A 81 -23.88 17.47 -12.24
C SER A 81 -25.37 17.72 -12.09
N SER A 82 -26.10 17.67 -13.21
CA SER A 82 -27.55 17.87 -13.28
C SER A 82 -28.38 16.74 -12.67
N ASP A 83 -27.76 15.58 -12.46
CA ASP A 83 -28.42 14.42 -11.90
C ASP A 83 -28.86 14.69 -10.46
N GLU A 84 -30.00 14.19 -10.00
CA GLU A 84 -30.43 14.42 -8.61
C GLU A 84 -30.45 13.12 -7.79
N LEU A 85 -30.16 13.26 -6.49
CA LEU A 85 -30.34 12.15 -5.55
C LEU A 85 -31.83 11.88 -5.39
N GLY A 86 -32.23 10.62 -5.50
CA GLY A 86 -33.59 10.17 -5.20
C GLY A 86 -33.77 9.88 -3.71
N SER A 87 -35.00 9.56 -3.31
CA SER A 87 -35.30 9.04 -1.97
C SER A 87 -34.49 7.76 -1.67
N SER A 88 -33.88 7.69 -0.49
CA SER A 88 -33.10 6.54 -0.02
C SER A 88 -33.54 5.99 1.35
N ARG A 89 -34.50 6.63 2.03
CA ARG A 89 -34.94 6.23 3.39
C ARG A 89 -35.49 4.80 3.43
N ASP A 90 -36.37 4.44 2.49
CA ASP A 90 -36.98 3.10 2.44
C ASP A 90 -35.94 1.99 2.26
N ILE A 91 -34.87 2.28 1.50
CA ILE A 91 -33.76 1.35 1.29
C ILE A 91 -33.00 1.15 2.61
N ALA A 92 -32.74 2.22 3.35
CA ALA A 92 -32.08 2.15 4.65
C ALA A 92 -32.94 1.40 5.68
N VAL A 93 -34.26 1.65 5.72
CA VAL A 93 -35.21 0.92 6.58
C VAL A 93 -35.21 -0.58 6.28
N HIS A 94 -35.31 -0.94 5.01
CA HIS A 94 -35.28 -2.35 4.61
C HIS A 94 -33.96 -3.03 5.01
N ARG A 95 -32.82 -2.33 4.90
CA ARG A 95 -31.51 -2.83 5.33
C ARG A 95 -31.40 -2.97 6.85
N LEU A 96 -31.95 -2.04 7.62
CA LEU A 96 -32.04 -2.14 9.08
C LEU A 96 -32.82 -3.39 9.49
N GLN A 97 -34.02 -3.60 8.92
CA GLN A 97 -34.85 -4.78 9.22
C GLN A 97 -34.15 -6.10 8.88
N GLN A 98 -33.33 -6.14 7.82
CA GLN A 98 -32.51 -7.31 7.51
C GLN A 98 -31.44 -7.59 8.58
N ILE A 99 -30.87 -6.54 9.17
CA ILE A 99 -29.88 -6.64 10.23
C ILE A 99 -30.53 -7.07 11.55
N GLU A 100 -31.73 -6.57 11.86
CA GLU A 100 -32.50 -7.01 13.03
C GLU A 100 -32.77 -8.53 13.00
N ARG A 101 -33.06 -9.10 11.82
CA ARG A 101 -33.19 -10.56 11.65
C ARG A 101 -31.89 -11.33 11.91
N ARG A 102 -30.73 -10.66 11.82
CA ARG A 102 -29.43 -11.24 12.21
C ARG A 102 -29.20 -11.11 13.71
N PHE A 103 -29.61 -10.01 14.33
CA PHE A 103 -29.54 -9.83 15.78
C PHE A 103 -30.32 -10.92 16.52
N SER A 104 -31.52 -11.29 16.04
CA SER A 104 -32.31 -12.37 16.63
C SER A 104 -31.64 -13.75 16.58
N LYS A 105 -30.59 -13.91 15.77
CA LYS A 105 -29.83 -15.17 15.62
C LYS A 105 -28.44 -15.09 16.26
N ASN A 106 -27.97 -13.90 16.62
CA ASN A 106 -26.63 -13.68 17.17
C ASN A 106 -26.67 -12.54 18.19
N GLN A 107 -26.77 -12.91 19.47
CA GLN A 107 -26.85 -11.97 20.58
C GLN A 107 -25.58 -11.12 20.72
N SER A 108 -24.40 -11.71 20.54
CA SER A 108 -23.14 -10.97 20.62
C SER A 108 -23.05 -9.87 19.57
N LEU A 109 -23.50 -10.16 18.34
CA LEU A 109 -23.61 -9.16 17.27
C LEU A 109 -24.57 -8.04 17.67
N SER A 110 -25.73 -8.39 18.24
CA SER A 110 -26.72 -7.43 18.73
C SER A 110 -26.12 -6.50 19.77
N ASP A 111 -25.54 -7.03 20.84
CA ASP A 111 -25.07 -6.25 21.99
C ASP A 111 -23.96 -5.26 21.57
N GLN A 112 -23.02 -5.72 20.76
CA GLN A 112 -21.95 -4.87 20.22
C GLN A 112 -22.50 -3.76 19.31
N TYR A 113 -23.59 -4.01 18.58
CA TYR A 113 -24.17 -3.04 17.63
C TYR A 113 -24.92 -1.95 18.38
N HIS A 114 -25.73 -2.34 19.36
CA HIS A 114 -26.40 -1.40 20.26
C HIS A 114 -25.37 -0.54 20.99
N LYS A 115 -24.31 -1.14 21.54
CA LYS A 115 -23.21 -0.39 22.14
C LYS A 115 -22.57 0.60 21.17
N PHE A 116 -22.33 0.20 19.92
CA PHE A 116 -21.78 1.10 18.90
C PHE A 116 -22.69 2.31 18.66
N MET A 117 -23.99 2.09 18.49
CA MET A 117 -24.95 3.17 18.25
C MET A 117 -25.08 4.08 19.48
N ASP A 118 -25.17 3.50 20.68
CA ASP A 118 -25.19 4.25 21.94
C ASP A 118 -23.94 5.13 22.10
N ASP A 119 -22.76 4.59 21.79
CA ASP A 119 -21.51 5.34 21.85
C ASP A 119 -21.50 6.49 20.83
N TYR A 120 -22.09 6.32 19.64
CA TYR A 120 -22.23 7.40 18.66
C TYR A 120 -23.13 8.52 19.16
N LEU A 121 -24.27 8.18 19.79
CA LEU A 121 -25.19 9.16 20.35
C LEU A 121 -24.55 9.91 21.53
N LYS A 122 -23.97 9.17 22.49
CA LYS A 122 -23.36 9.74 23.70
C LYS A 122 -22.18 10.66 23.40
N LEU A 123 -21.41 10.35 22.36
CA LEU A 123 -20.28 11.18 21.92
C LEU A 123 -20.71 12.35 21.01
N GLY A 124 -22.01 12.49 20.72
CA GLY A 124 -22.51 13.54 19.83
C GLY A 124 -22.00 13.39 18.40
N HIS A 125 -21.74 12.17 17.95
CA HIS A 125 -21.37 11.86 16.56
C HIS A 125 -22.59 11.56 15.69
N MET A 126 -23.74 11.37 16.32
CA MET A 126 -25.04 11.39 15.69
C MET A 126 -26.04 12.07 16.61
N GLU A 127 -27.09 12.61 16.03
CA GLU A 127 -28.19 13.25 16.76
C GLU A 127 -29.52 12.82 16.16
N LEU A 128 -30.57 12.82 17.00
CA LEU A 128 -31.94 12.59 16.57
C LEU A 128 -32.40 13.80 15.73
N ILE A 129 -33.00 13.52 14.58
CA ILE A 129 -33.55 14.56 13.71
C ILE A 129 -34.90 15.01 14.27
N PRO A 130 -35.12 16.33 14.48
CA PRO A 130 -36.43 16.85 14.87
C PRO A 130 -37.52 16.52 13.84
N GLU A 131 -38.76 16.26 14.27
CA GLU A 131 -39.86 15.86 13.38
C GLU A 131 -40.08 16.85 12.22
N ASN A 132 -39.89 18.15 12.47
CA ASN A 132 -40.03 19.21 11.46
C ASN A 132 -38.90 19.25 10.42
N GLU A 133 -37.85 18.44 10.57
CA GLU A 133 -36.69 18.36 9.67
C GLU A 133 -36.57 16.99 8.99
N ILE A 134 -37.47 16.04 9.27
CA ILE A 134 -37.46 14.72 8.64
C ILE A 134 -37.85 14.86 7.16
N ASP A 135 -38.95 15.54 6.88
CA ASP A 135 -39.53 15.66 5.53
C ASP A 135 -38.88 16.80 4.73
N VAL A 136 -37.61 16.59 4.33
CA VAL A 136 -36.89 17.47 3.39
C VAL A 136 -36.80 16.86 2.00
N PRO A 137 -36.61 17.67 0.94
CA PRO A 137 -36.43 17.16 -0.42
C PRO A 137 -35.27 16.14 -0.51
N ALA A 138 -35.42 15.15 -1.39
CA ALA A 138 -34.38 14.15 -1.65
C ALA A 138 -33.08 14.75 -2.21
N SER A 139 -33.17 15.93 -2.84
CA SER A 139 -32.01 16.72 -3.30
C SER A 139 -31.17 17.27 -2.13
N SER A 140 -31.72 17.31 -0.92
CA SER A 140 -31.13 17.96 0.26
C SER A 140 -30.80 17.00 1.40
N SER A 141 -31.08 15.70 1.23
CA SER A 141 -30.73 14.70 2.24
C SER A 141 -30.46 13.34 1.63
N PHE A 142 -29.73 12.49 2.36
CA PHE A 142 -29.48 11.12 1.95
C PHE A 142 -29.36 10.20 3.15
N TYR A 143 -30.13 9.11 3.14
CA TYR A 143 -30.06 8.03 4.12
C TYR A 143 -29.04 6.97 3.70
N LEU A 144 -28.03 6.76 4.55
CA LEU A 144 -27.00 5.75 4.43
C LEU A 144 -27.47 4.45 5.09
N PRO A 145 -27.64 3.35 4.35
CA PRO A 145 -27.72 2.04 4.98
C PRO A 145 -26.44 1.74 5.74
N HIS A 146 -26.54 1.05 6.88
CA HIS A 146 -25.36 0.69 7.66
C HIS A 146 -25.31 -0.82 7.91
N HIS A 147 -24.13 -1.41 8.05
CA HIS A 147 -23.99 -2.85 8.29
C HIS A 147 -22.69 -3.20 9.05
N PRO A 148 -22.66 -4.33 9.78
CA PRO A 148 -21.47 -4.75 10.51
C PRO A 148 -20.45 -5.41 9.58
N VAL A 149 -19.18 -5.01 9.70
CA VAL A 149 -18.03 -5.62 9.04
C VAL A 149 -17.08 -6.14 10.14
N PRO A 150 -16.81 -7.46 10.20
CA PRO A 150 -15.95 -8.04 11.23
C PRO A 150 -14.49 -7.54 11.08
N ASN A 151 -13.82 -7.34 12.20
CA ASN A 151 -12.38 -7.07 12.26
C ASN A 151 -11.56 -8.37 12.06
N LYS A 152 -10.24 -8.23 11.89
CA LYS A 152 -9.24 -9.31 11.64
C LYS A 152 -9.43 -10.59 12.47
N ASN A 153 -9.85 -10.50 13.73
CA ASN A 153 -9.98 -11.65 14.63
C ASN A 153 -11.42 -12.18 14.75
N GLY A 154 -12.41 -11.57 14.09
CA GLY A 154 -13.82 -11.96 14.15
C GLY A 154 -14.57 -11.55 15.44
N ASP A 155 -13.85 -11.25 16.53
CA ASP A 155 -14.45 -10.97 17.85
C ASP A 155 -15.12 -9.60 17.97
N LYS A 156 -14.69 -8.64 17.14
CA LYS A 156 -15.19 -7.26 17.10
C LYS A 156 -15.58 -6.91 15.67
N PHE A 157 -16.54 -6.01 15.49
CA PHE A 157 -16.85 -5.44 14.18
C PHE A 157 -16.86 -3.91 14.22
N ARG A 158 -16.81 -3.33 13.03
CA ARG A 158 -17.14 -1.93 12.78
C ARG A 158 -18.45 -1.83 12.02
N VAL A 159 -19.26 -0.81 12.29
CA VAL A 159 -20.47 -0.55 11.53
C VAL A 159 -20.14 0.38 10.37
N VAL A 160 -20.23 -0.08 9.13
CA VAL A 160 -19.93 0.72 7.94
C VAL A 160 -21.20 1.37 7.41
N PHE A 161 -21.11 2.64 7.05
CA PHE A 161 -22.18 3.40 6.38
C PHE A 161 -21.97 3.35 4.87
N ASP A 162 -22.95 2.83 4.13
CA ASP A 162 -22.83 2.53 2.71
C ASP A 162 -23.19 3.75 1.85
N GLY A 163 -22.19 4.57 1.54
CA GLY A 163 -22.32 5.71 0.61
C GLY A 163 -22.49 5.31 -0.86
N SER A 164 -22.31 4.04 -1.20
CA SER A 164 -22.43 3.50 -2.55
C SER A 164 -23.81 2.89 -2.83
N ALA A 165 -24.66 2.79 -1.81
CA ALA A 165 -26.06 2.39 -1.97
C ALA A 165 -26.78 3.35 -2.93
N LYS A 166 -27.38 2.81 -3.99
CA LYS A 166 -28.14 3.62 -4.95
C LYS A 166 -29.47 4.06 -4.31
N SER A 167 -29.87 5.31 -4.54
CA SER A 167 -31.21 5.79 -4.22
C SER A 167 -32.24 5.34 -5.27
N SER A 168 -33.50 5.74 -5.09
CA SER A 168 -34.57 5.53 -6.07
C SER A 168 -34.29 6.12 -7.46
N SER A 169 -33.37 7.09 -7.60
CA SER A 169 -32.92 7.60 -8.91
C SER A 169 -31.83 6.75 -9.57
N GLY A 170 -31.33 5.71 -8.89
CA GLY A 170 -30.22 4.89 -9.36
C GLY A 170 -28.83 5.49 -9.10
N ILE A 171 -28.79 6.66 -8.43
CA ILE A 171 -27.56 7.39 -8.09
C ILE A 171 -27.29 7.26 -6.59
N SER A 172 -26.03 7.03 -6.21
CA SER A 172 -25.57 7.03 -4.81
C SER A 172 -24.93 8.34 -4.41
N LEU A 173 -24.76 8.55 -3.11
CA LEU A 173 -23.99 9.68 -2.59
C LEU A 173 -22.55 9.69 -3.14
N ASN A 174 -21.89 8.54 -3.23
CA ASN A 174 -20.53 8.44 -3.75
C ASN A 174 -20.40 8.81 -5.24
N ASP A 175 -21.45 8.56 -6.04
CA ASP A 175 -21.48 9.03 -7.44
C ASP A 175 -21.59 10.57 -7.52
N LYS A 176 -22.07 11.22 -6.46
CA LYS A 176 -22.20 12.68 -6.38
C LYS A 176 -21.00 13.39 -5.77
N LEU A 177 -20.15 12.69 -5.01
CA LEU A 177 -19.00 13.29 -4.33
C LEU A 177 -17.75 13.20 -5.20
N MET A 178 -17.03 14.32 -5.33
CA MET A 178 -15.69 14.34 -5.90
C MET A 178 -14.73 13.51 -5.04
N VAL A 179 -13.80 12.82 -5.70
CA VAL A 179 -12.70 12.13 -5.04
C VAL A 179 -11.50 13.08 -5.04
N GLY A 180 -11.06 13.49 -3.86
CA GLY A 180 -9.86 14.32 -3.73
C GLY A 180 -8.59 13.53 -4.03
N PRO A 181 -7.44 14.23 -4.21
CA PRO A 181 -6.18 13.58 -4.51
C PRO A 181 -5.77 12.61 -3.41
N GLN A 182 -5.01 11.57 -3.79
CA GLN A 182 -4.39 10.67 -2.83
C GLN A 182 -3.27 11.40 -2.08
N LEU A 183 -3.61 11.99 -0.93
CA LEU A 183 -2.68 12.73 -0.06
C LEU A 183 -1.80 11.82 0.80
N GLN A 184 -2.14 10.54 0.85
CA GLN A 184 -1.45 9.56 1.68
C GLN A 184 -0.05 9.29 1.14
N THR A 185 0.95 9.39 2.02
CA THR A 185 2.31 8.93 1.70
C THR A 185 2.29 7.43 1.45
N ASP A 186 2.99 7.01 0.40
CA ASP A 186 3.24 5.60 0.12
C ASP A 186 3.89 4.90 1.34
N LEU A 187 3.34 3.74 1.71
CA LEU A 187 3.79 3.00 2.90
C LEU A 187 5.25 2.55 2.78
N THR A 188 5.71 2.23 1.58
CA THR A 188 7.12 1.88 1.34
C THR A 188 8.02 3.05 1.71
N THR A 189 7.68 4.26 1.26
CA THR A 189 8.37 5.50 1.60
C THR A 189 8.39 5.76 3.10
N LEU A 190 7.24 5.57 3.77
CA LEU A 190 7.12 5.75 5.21
C LEU A 190 8.01 4.77 5.98
N LEU A 191 7.99 3.49 5.60
CA LEU A 191 8.83 2.46 6.22
C LEU A 191 10.32 2.72 6.03
N LEU A 192 10.73 3.19 4.84
CA LEU A 192 12.11 3.58 4.58
C LEU A 192 12.58 4.70 5.52
N ARG A 193 11.77 5.76 5.70
CA ARG A 193 12.09 6.83 6.65
C ARG A 193 12.05 6.36 8.11
N PHE A 194 11.06 5.56 8.46
CA PHE A 194 10.94 5.01 9.81
C PHE A 194 12.19 4.23 10.22
N ARG A 195 12.86 3.57 9.28
CA ARG A 195 14.13 2.86 9.47
C ARG A 195 15.36 3.76 9.68
N MET A 196 15.25 5.08 9.48
CA MET A 196 16.34 6.05 9.63
C MET A 196 16.43 6.67 11.02
N HIS A 197 15.40 6.56 11.86
CA HIS A 197 15.40 7.19 13.19
C HIS A 197 16.12 6.31 14.23
N LYS A 198 17.04 6.86 15.02
CA LYS A 198 17.66 6.10 16.12
C LYS A 198 16.63 5.72 17.19
N ILE A 199 15.79 6.68 17.58
CA ILE A 199 14.64 6.49 18.44
C ILE A 199 13.40 6.55 17.55
N ALA A 200 12.79 5.39 17.32
CA ALA A 200 11.54 5.26 16.58
C ALA A 200 10.35 5.50 17.50
N ILE A 201 9.34 6.23 17.01
CA ILE A 201 8.08 6.46 17.72
C ILE A 201 6.91 6.13 16.80
N THR A 202 5.89 5.47 17.35
CA THR A 202 4.62 5.25 16.67
C THR A 202 3.46 5.64 17.57
N ALA A 203 2.37 6.11 16.99
CA ALA A 203 1.14 6.46 17.68
C ALA A 203 -0.06 6.36 16.72
N ASP A 204 -1.27 6.43 17.25
CA ASP A 204 -2.53 6.34 16.51
C ASP A 204 -3.44 7.52 16.87
N ILE A 205 -4.06 8.15 15.88
CA ILE A 205 -5.06 9.20 16.12
C ILE A 205 -6.40 8.56 16.48
N GLU A 206 -6.83 8.76 17.72
CA GLU A 206 -8.08 8.18 18.21
C GLU A 206 -9.29 8.67 17.40
N LYS A 207 -9.90 7.74 16.65
CA LYS A 207 -11.15 7.95 15.90
C LYS A 207 -11.06 9.12 14.92
N MET A 208 -9.93 9.31 14.24
CA MET A 208 -9.60 10.46 13.38
C MET A 208 -10.80 11.07 12.61
N TYR A 209 -11.51 10.27 11.80
CA TYR A 209 -12.67 10.72 11.02
C TYR A 209 -13.79 11.32 11.87
N ARG A 210 -14.08 10.71 13.02
CA ARG A 210 -15.18 11.09 13.93
C ARG A 210 -14.88 12.39 14.69
N GLN A 211 -13.66 12.92 14.59
CA GLN A 211 -13.28 14.15 15.26
C GLN A 211 -13.54 15.39 14.40
N ILE A 212 -13.88 15.20 13.12
CA ILE A 212 -14.12 16.26 12.13
C ILE A 212 -15.62 16.43 11.92
N THR A 213 -16.12 17.63 12.16
CA THR A 213 -17.53 18.01 11.96
C THR A 213 -17.87 18.07 10.47
N LEU A 214 -19.08 17.66 10.12
CA LEU A 214 -19.64 17.83 8.79
C LEU A 214 -20.79 18.84 8.84
N HIS A 215 -20.70 19.92 8.06
CA HIS A 215 -21.75 20.95 7.98
C HIS A 215 -23.00 20.44 7.26
N ASP A 216 -22.84 19.72 6.16
CA ASP A 216 -23.95 19.23 5.34
C ASP A 216 -24.37 17.81 5.80
N SER A 217 -24.57 17.64 7.12
CA SER A 217 -24.80 16.36 7.80
C SER A 217 -26.08 15.63 7.37
N ASP A 218 -27.04 16.33 6.77
CA ASP A 218 -28.26 15.73 6.21
C ASP A 218 -28.00 14.80 5.02
N PHE A 219 -26.82 14.84 4.41
CA PHE A 219 -26.40 13.81 3.45
C PHE A 219 -25.82 12.55 4.11
N GLN A 220 -25.80 12.50 5.44
CA GLN A 220 -25.40 11.33 6.24
C GLN A 220 -26.50 10.96 7.24
N ARG A 221 -27.76 10.91 6.81
CA ARG A 221 -28.85 10.41 7.65
C ARG A 221 -28.79 8.90 7.78
N ILE A 222 -29.29 8.36 8.88
CA ILE A 222 -29.46 6.93 9.12
C ILE A 222 -30.81 6.69 9.80
N VAL A 223 -31.26 5.45 9.78
CA VAL A 223 -32.43 5.02 10.55
C VAL A 223 -32.00 4.02 11.61
N TRP A 224 -32.51 4.16 12.83
CA TRP A 224 -32.18 3.26 13.93
C TRP A 224 -33.32 3.17 14.94
N ARG A 225 -33.37 2.06 15.67
CA ARG A 225 -34.20 1.85 16.86
C ARG A 225 -33.54 0.81 17.76
N ASN A 226 -33.75 0.91 19.07
CA ASN A 226 -33.13 0.02 20.04
C ASN A 226 -33.86 -1.33 20.13
N SER A 227 -35.13 -1.37 19.73
CA SER A 227 -35.93 -2.59 19.74
C SER A 227 -36.81 -2.68 18.50
N PRO A 228 -37.01 -3.89 17.91
CA PRO A 228 -37.95 -4.08 16.80
C PRO A 228 -39.41 -3.71 17.11
N PHE A 229 -39.75 -3.57 18.40
CA PHE A 229 -41.07 -3.17 18.89
C PHE A 229 -41.23 -1.65 19.03
N GLU A 230 -40.14 -0.90 18.90
CA GLU A 230 -40.15 0.57 18.93
C GLU A 230 -40.33 1.15 17.51
N PRO A 231 -40.83 2.39 17.39
CA PRO A 231 -40.83 3.09 16.11
C PRO A 231 -39.39 3.32 15.62
N ILE A 232 -39.19 3.25 14.31
CA ILE A 232 -37.92 3.62 13.70
C ILE A 232 -37.74 5.13 13.81
N GLN A 233 -36.57 5.55 14.29
CA GLN A 233 -36.18 6.95 14.41
C GLN A 233 -35.13 7.33 13.38
N ASP A 234 -35.10 8.61 13.03
CA ASP A 234 -34.22 9.20 12.03
C ASP A 234 -33.10 9.98 12.72
N PHE A 235 -31.85 9.66 12.39
CA PHE A 235 -30.67 10.31 12.95
C PHE A 235 -29.83 10.91 11.82
N ARG A 236 -29.04 11.94 12.12
CA ARG A 236 -27.97 12.41 11.21
C ARG A 236 -26.61 12.30 11.87
N LEU A 237 -25.63 11.84 11.10
CA LEU A 237 -24.24 11.77 11.53
C LEU A 237 -23.62 13.17 11.44
N THR A 238 -23.11 13.68 12.55
CA THR A 238 -22.57 15.05 12.67
C THR A 238 -21.09 15.14 12.32
N ARG A 239 -20.45 13.98 12.12
CA ARG A 239 -19.01 13.83 11.85
C ARG A 239 -18.80 13.06 10.57
N ILE A 240 -17.64 13.22 9.94
CA ILE A 240 -17.30 12.47 8.73
C ILE A 240 -17.43 10.97 8.98
N ALA A 241 -18.41 10.33 8.33
CA ALA A 241 -18.55 8.88 8.35
C ALA A 241 -17.65 8.23 7.28
N TYR A 242 -16.97 7.15 7.67
CA TYR A 242 -16.29 6.27 6.72
C TYR A 242 -17.30 5.55 5.81
N GLY A 243 -16.92 5.32 4.56
CA GLY A 243 -17.78 4.75 3.51
C GLY A 243 -18.27 5.77 2.47
N THR A 244 -17.99 7.06 2.70
CA THR A 244 -18.12 8.10 1.66
C THR A 244 -16.82 8.27 0.88
N ALA A 245 -16.92 8.57 -0.42
CA ALA A 245 -15.79 8.61 -1.34
C ALA A 245 -14.77 9.71 -0.98
N SER A 246 -15.23 10.84 -0.43
CA SER A 246 -14.38 11.98 -0.06
C SER A 246 -13.83 11.90 1.37
N ALA A 247 -14.32 10.99 2.22
CA ALA A 247 -13.93 10.94 3.64
C ALA A 247 -12.41 10.80 3.87
N PRO A 248 -11.68 9.88 3.19
CA PRO A 248 -10.24 9.73 3.40
C PRO A 248 -9.46 11.01 3.09
N TYR A 249 -9.79 11.64 1.96
CA TYR A 249 -9.20 12.91 1.57
C TYR A 249 -9.47 14.00 2.61
N LEU A 250 -10.73 14.20 3.01
CA LEU A 250 -11.11 15.25 3.97
C LEU A 250 -10.41 15.06 5.31
N ALA A 251 -10.32 13.83 5.81
CA ALA A 251 -9.66 13.53 7.08
C ALA A 251 -8.18 13.86 7.06
N ILE A 252 -7.45 13.34 6.07
CA ILE A 252 -6.00 13.58 5.92
C ILE A 252 -5.74 15.07 5.65
N LYS A 253 -6.57 15.71 4.83
CA LYS A 253 -6.41 17.13 4.51
C LYS A 253 -6.58 18.02 5.73
N CYS A 254 -7.52 17.73 6.64
CA CYS A 254 -7.64 18.47 7.90
C CYS A 254 -6.36 18.38 8.74
N LEU A 255 -5.72 17.20 8.82
CA LEU A 255 -4.46 17.03 9.54
C LEU A 255 -3.31 17.81 8.86
N GLN A 256 -3.21 17.76 7.53
CA GLN A 256 -2.21 18.54 6.79
C GLN A 256 -2.45 20.05 6.93
N GLN A 257 -3.71 20.49 6.89
CA GLN A 257 -4.07 21.90 7.05
C GLN A 257 -3.79 22.39 8.47
N LEU A 258 -4.02 21.55 9.49
CA LEU A 258 -3.58 21.83 10.87
C LEU A 258 -2.07 22.08 10.92
N ALA A 259 -1.29 21.16 10.35
CA ALA A 259 0.15 21.26 10.32
C ALA A 259 0.62 22.56 9.66
N LEU A 260 0.01 22.92 8.52
CA LEU A 260 0.32 24.17 7.82
C LEU A 260 -0.02 25.41 8.64
N ASN A 261 -1.15 25.41 9.33
CA ASN A 261 -1.56 26.55 10.15
C ASN A 261 -0.63 26.74 11.37
N GLU A 262 -0.14 25.65 11.95
CA GLU A 262 0.67 25.66 13.16
C GLU A 262 2.18 25.52 12.89
N SER A 263 2.62 25.67 11.64
CA SER A 263 4.00 25.36 11.23
C SER A 263 5.08 26.15 11.99
N ASN A 264 4.75 27.37 12.39
CA ASN A 264 5.64 28.24 13.15
C ASN A 264 5.69 27.87 14.64
N ASN A 265 4.59 27.37 15.19
CA ASN A 265 4.47 26.99 16.61
C ASN A 265 5.05 25.60 16.86
N PHE A 266 4.85 24.67 15.92
CA PHE A 266 5.20 23.25 16.06
C PHE A 266 5.98 22.73 14.85
N PRO A 267 7.22 23.18 14.62
CA PRO A 267 7.98 22.88 13.41
C PRO A 267 8.34 21.40 13.22
N LEU A 268 8.53 20.63 14.31
CA LEU A 268 8.78 19.19 14.23
C LEU A 268 7.50 18.44 13.91
N ALA A 269 6.41 18.76 14.62
CA ALA A 269 5.10 18.17 14.38
C ALA A 269 4.58 18.48 12.96
N PHE A 270 4.85 19.67 12.43
CA PHE A 270 4.55 20.04 11.06
C PHE A 270 5.18 19.07 10.05
N LYS A 271 6.48 18.81 10.19
CA LYS A 271 7.19 17.88 9.29
C LYS A 271 6.63 16.46 9.39
N ALA A 272 6.39 15.98 10.61
CA ALA A 272 5.84 14.65 10.86
C ALA A 272 4.39 14.53 10.35
N ALA A 273 3.53 15.52 10.56
CA ALA A 273 2.13 15.51 10.10
C ALA A 273 2.00 15.45 8.57
N LEU A 274 2.95 16.04 7.84
CA LEU A 274 2.95 16.01 6.38
C LEU A 274 3.55 14.72 5.79
N LYS A 275 4.48 14.07 6.49
CA LYS A 275 5.30 13.01 5.92
C LYS A 275 5.16 11.66 6.62
N ASP A 276 4.91 11.64 7.91
CA ASP A 276 5.10 10.46 8.75
C ASP A 276 3.79 9.80 9.19
N PHE A 277 2.64 10.32 8.74
CA PHE A 277 1.35 9.66 8.91
C PHE A 277 0.98 8.79 7.71
N TYR A 278 0.49 7.60 8.00
CA TYR A 278 -0.29 6.78 7.09
C TYR A 278 -1.74 6.75 7.58
N VAL A 279 -2.58 7.63 7.03
CA VAL A 279 -3.93 7.90 7.56
C VAL A 279 -3.87 8.35 9.03
N ASP A 280 -4.28 7.50 9.97
CA ASP A 280 -4.34 7.72 11.40
C ASP A 280 -3.10 7.23 12.15
N ASP A 281 -2.28 6.37 11.55
CA ASP A 281 -1.07 5.83 12.14
C ASP A 281 0.16 6.73 11.89
N LEU A 282 0.83 7.14 12.97
CA LEU A 282 2.12 7.82 12.96
C LEU A 282 3.27 6.82 12.97
N MET A 283 4.24 6.97 12.06
CA MET A 283 5.52 6.27 12.09
C MET A 283 6.68 7.27 11.88
N SER A 284 7.25 7.76 12.98
CA SER A 284 8.26 8.81 12.96
C SER A 284 9.40 8.48 13.94
N GLY A 285 10.20 9.48 14.29
CA GLY A 285 11.26 9.35 15.28
C GLY A 285 12.26 10.49 15.24
N ALA A 286 13.35 10.30 15.97
CA ALA A 286 14.41 11.28 16.14
C ALA A 286 15.76 10.60 16.40
N ASN A 287 16.84 11.39 16.38
CA ASN A 287 18.20 10.88 16.62
C ASN A 287 18.65 11.00 18.08
N SER A 288 17.91 11.76 18.90
CA SER A 288 18.17 11.93 20.33
C SER A 288 16.88 11.84 21.14
N LEU A 289 16.98 11.49 22.42
CA LEU A 289 15.83 11.42 23.32
C LEU A 289 15.15 12.79 23.46
N SER A 290 15.93 13.86 23.58
CA SER A 290 15.42 15.23 23.71
C SER A 290 14.56 15.61 22.50
N GLU A 291 15.04 15.32 21.29
CA GLU A 291 14.30 15.62 20.06
C GLU A 291 13.04 14.75 19.92
N ALA A 292 13.10 13.47 20.33
CA ALA A 292 11.93 12.58 20.33
C ALA A 292 10.82 13.06 21.28
N LEU A 293 11.20 13.47 22.50
CA LEU A 293 10.27 14.04 23.48
C LEU A 293 9.68 15.37 23.00
N GLU A 294 10.50 16.23 22.41
CA GLU A 294 10.04 17.50 21.82
C GLU A 294 9.05 17.24 20.67
N LEU A 295 9.37 16.33 19.76
CA LEU A 295 8.46 15.92 18.68
C LEU A 295 7.12 15.40 19.22
N GLN A 296 7.15 14.54 20.24
CA GLN A 296 5.94 14.00 20.85
C GLN A 296 5.10 15.10 21.52
N ASN A 297 5.73 16.02 22.24
CA ASN A 297 5.06 17.17 22.86
C ASN A 297 4.41 18.07 21.83
N GLN A 298 5.16 18.47 20.79
CA GLN A 298 4.64 19.30 19.70
C GLN A 298 3.48 18.63 18.98
N LEU A 299 3.58 17.33 18.68
CA LEU A 299 2.50 16.56 18.05
C LEU A 299 1.25 16.57 18.93
N THR A 300 1.39 16.27 20.22
CA THR A 300 0.27 16.21 21.17
C THR A 300 -0.41 17.57 21.33
N GLN A 301 0.34 18.66 21.47
CA GLN A 301 -0.19 20.01 21.56
C GLN A 301 -0.89 20.45 20.26
N MET A 302 -0.26 20.19 19.11
CA MET A 302 -0.82 20.53 17.81
C MET A 302 -2.16 19.83 17.58
N VAL A 303 -2.25 18.52 17.77
CA VAL A 303 -3.48 17.75 17.50
C VAL A 303 -4.58 18.04 18.54
N SER A 304 -4.22 18.27 19.80
CA SER A 304 -5.20 18.60 20.84
C SER A 304 -5.89 19.96 20.61
N SER A 305 -5.24 20.89 19.91
CA SER A 305 -5.84 22.18 19.51
C SER A 305 -7.11 22.06 18.64
N VAL A 306 -7.32 20.89 18.03
CA VAL A 306 -8.50 20.58 17.21
C VAL A 306 -9.29 19.38 17.75
N GLY A 307 -9.09 19.03 19.02
CA GLY A 307 -9.79 17.93 19.69
C GLY A 307 -9.38 16.53 19.25
N LEU A 308 -8.25 16.38 18.56
CA LEU A 308 -7.63 15.10 18.25
C LEU A 308 -6.75 14.64 19.40
N VAL A 309 -6.61 13.32 19.58
CA VAL A 309 -5.80 12.71 20.63
C VAL A 309 -4.95 11.60 20.03
N LEU A 310 -3.64 11.62 20.30
CA LEU A 310 -2.72 10.54 19.94
C LEU A 310 -2.64 9.53 21.08
N ARG A 311 -2.82 8.25 20.75
CA ARG A 311 -2.76 7.12 21.69
C ARG A 311 -1.88 6.00 21.15
N LYS A 312 -1.79 4.90 21.90
CA LYS A 312 -1.03 3.68 21.56
C LYS A 312 0.44 3.99 21.25
N TRP A 313 1.04 4.89 22.02
CA TRP A 313 2.44 5.24 21.87
C TRP A 313 3.34 4.01 22.05
N ALA A 314 4.24 3.78 21.09
CA ALA A 314 5.27 2.74 21.17
C ALA A 314 6.62 3.30 20.70
N SER A 315 7.71 2.78 21.25
CA SER A 315 9.08 3.20 20.91
C SER A 315 10.09 2.10 21.26
N ASN A 316 11.22 2.08 20.55
CA ASN A 316 12.39 1.28 20.92
C ASN A 316 13.17 1.86 22.11
N CYS A 317 12.84 3.07 22.58
CA CYS A 317 13.46 3.71 23.72
C CYS A 317 12.55 3.65 24.96
N SER A 318 13.00 2.95 26.00
CA SER A 318 12.26 2.82 27.27
C SER A 318 12.13 4.15 28.02
N GLU A 319 13.17 4.99 27.98
CA GLU A 319 13.18 6.32 28.60
C GLU A 319 12.10 7.23 27.98
N PHE A 320 11.96 7.20 26.64
CA PHE A 320 10.85 7.87 25.95
C PHE A 320 9.50 7.35 26.43
N LEU A 321 9.29 6.02 26.44
CA LEU A 321 8.01 5.45 26.85
C LEU A 321 7.66 5.75 28.31
N ASN A 322 8.65 5.83 29.20
CA ASN A 322 8.44 6.14 30.60
C ASN A 322 7.92 7.57 30.82
N SER A 323 8.13 8.47 29.87
CA SER A 323 7.57 9.84 29.90
C SER A 323 6.09 9.92 29.51
N ILE A 324 5.52 8.86 28.91
CA ILE A 324 4.13 8.83 28.43
C ILE A 324 3.24 8.15 29.47
N ASP A 325 2.02 8.63 29.69
CA ASP A 325 1.09 7.97 30.62
C ASP A 325 0.75 6.54 30.19
N SER A 326 0.59 5.62 31.15
CA SER A 326 0.49 4.19 30.87
C SER A 326 -0.75 3.79 30.06
N ASP A 327 -1.85 4.55 30.17
CA ASP A 327 -3.10 4.37 29.42
C ASP A 327 -3.01 4.87 27.97
N MET A 328 -2.02 5.70 27.67
CA MET A 328 -1.73 6.24 26.34
C MET A 328 -0.72 5.39 25.57
N ARG A 329 -0.05 4.42 26.22
CA ARG A 329 0.93 3.50 25.62
C ARG A 329 0.24 2.35 24.87
N LEU A 330 0.97 1.74 23.94
CA LEU A 330 0.53 0.50 23.29
C LEU A 330 0.49 -0.63 24.34
N SER A 331 -0.65 -1.32 24.44
CA SER A 331 -0.85 -2.42 25.39
C SER A 331 -0.09 -3.71 25.03
N ASN A 332 0.27 -3.86 23.75
CA ASN A 332 0.92 -5.04 23.21
C ASN A 332 2.42 -4.81 23.06
N THR A 333 3.21 -5.87 23.18
CA THR A 333 4.68 -5.85 23.01
C THR A 333 5.14 -5.66 21.57
N SER A 334 4.23 -5.72 20.58
CA SER A 334 4.58 -5.62 19.16
C SER A 334 3.50 -4.90 18.37
N LEU A 335 3.93 -4.13 17.39
CA LEU A 335 3.10 -3.31 16.52
C LEU A 335 2.92 -4.02 15.17
N ASN A 336 1.67 -4.13 14.70
CA ASN A 336 1.38 -4.59 13.35
C ASN A 336 1.45 -3.41 12.38
N ILE A 337 2.27 -3.54 11.34
CA ILE A 337 2.48 -2.51 10.32
C ILE A 337 1.42 -2.60 9.21
N ASP A 338 0.68 -3.71 9.16
CA ASP A 338 -0.29 -3.97 8.11
C ASP A 338 -1.60 -3.20 8.35
N ASN A 339 -1.92 -2.25 7.47
CA ASN A 339 -3.08 -1.36 7.59
C ASN A 339 -4.38 -1.89 6.94
N ASP A 340 -4.44 -3.15 6.54
CA ASP A 340 -5.60 -3.75 5.87
C ASP A 340 -6.35 -4.69 6.82
N ASP A 341 -7.67 -4.55 6.97
CA ASP A 341 -8.53 -5.37 7.86
C ASP A 341 -8.65 -6.85 7.47
N THR A 342 -8.07 -7.25 6.33
CA THR A 342 -8.06 -8.64 5.89
C THR A 342 -7.01 -9.49 6.62
N VAL A 343 -7.36 -10.73 6.98
CA VAL A 343 -6.40 -11.71 7.53
C VAL A 343 -5.33 -11.99 6.49
N LYS A 344 -4.09 -11.60 6.79
CA LYS A 344 -2.92 -11.79 5.93
C LYS A 344 -2.28 -13.16 6.17
N THR A 345 -1.71 -13.70 5.11
CA THR A 345 -0.95 -14.96 5.11
C THR A 345 0.45 -14.73 5.64
N LEU A 346 1.06 -13.60 5.23
CA LEU A 346 2.32 -13.08 5.76
C LEU A 346 2.13 -11.58 6.03
N GLY A 347 2.54 -11.12 7.21
CA GLY A 347 2.42 -9.72 7.64
C GLY A 347 3.65 -9.24 8.39
N ILE A 348 3.91 -7.93 8.43
CA ILE A 348 5.10 -7.37 9.09
C ILE A 348 4.72 -6.86 10.48
N LEU A 349 5.48 -7.30 11.48
CA LEU A 349 5.40 -6.84 12.86
C LEU A 349 6.71 -6.16 13.23
N TRP A 350 6.64 -5.07 14.00
CA TRP A 350 7.80 -4.45 14.65
C TRP A 350 7.78 -4.75 16.15
N HIS A 351 8.90 -5.24 16.67
CA HIS A 351 9.10 -5.43 18.11
C HIS A 351 9.97 -4.28 18.65
N PRO A 352 9.39 -3.29 19.36
CA PRO A 352 10.10 -2.08 19.72
C PRO A 352 11.31 -2.35 20.62
N ALA A 353 11.17 -3.19 21.64
CA ALA A 353 12.21 -3.43 22.64
C ALA A 353 13.50 -4.06 22.07
N SER A 354 13.40 -4.85 21.00
CA SER A 354 14.56 -5.45 20.32
C SER A 354 14.89 -4.76 18.99
N ASP A 355 14.08 -3.78 18.62
CA ASP A 355 14.16 -2.97 17.42
C ASP A 355 14.33 -3.75 16.09
N VAL A 356 13.54 -4.81 15.95
CA VAL A 356 13.53 -5.65 14.74
C VAL A 356 12.12 -5.78 14.16
N PHE A 357 12.05 -5.87 12.84
CA PHE A 357 10.90 -6.42 12.16
C PHE A 357 10.99 -7.95 12.13
N TYR A 358 9.82 -8.58 12.20
CA TYR A 358 9.64 -10.01 12.05
C TYR A 358 8.29 -10.27 11.38
N PHE A 359 8.06 -11.50 10.96
CA PHE A 359 6.91 -11.83 10.13
C PHE A 359 5.89 -12.66 10.89
N LYS A 360 4.62 -12.25 10.80
CA LYS A 360 3.49 -13.08 11.24
C LYS A 360 3.20 -14.10 10.16
N ILE A 361 3.10 -15.36 10.55
CA ILE A 361 2.70 -16.45 9.67
C ILE A 361 1.29 -16.87 10.03
N THR A 362 0.40 -16.85 9.04
CA THR A 362 -0.85 -17.62 9.10
C THR A 362 -0.61 -18.89 8.29
N PRO A 363 -0.88 -20.08 8.84
CA PRO A 363 -0.68 -21.33 8.12
C PRO A 363 -1.35 -21.29 6.75
N LEU A 364 -0.60 -21.70 5.73
CA LEU A 364 -1.06 -21.87 4.36
C LEU A 364 -1.95 -23.13 4.21
N SER A 365 -2.72 -23.48 5.24
CA SER A 365 -3.57 -24.67 5.25
C SER A 365 -4.84 -24.40 4.44
N PHE A 366 -5.05 -25.19 3.40
CA PHE A 366 -6.28 -25.15 2.62
C PHE A 366 -7.15 -26.36 2.94
N GLU A 367 -8.32 -26.12 3.50
CA GLU A 367 -9.36 -27.15 3.63
C GLU A 367 -10.14 -27.24 2.31
N GLY A 368 -9.84 -28.25 1.48
CA GLY A 368 -10.59 -28.56 0.25
C GLY A 368 -9.73 -28.72 -1.00
N THR A 369 -10.35 -28.50 -2.17
CA THR A 369 -9.68 -28.55 -3.48
C THR A 369 -8.85 -27.28 -3.74
N LEU A 370 -7.54 -27.44 -3.92
CA LEU A 370 -6.67 -26.33 -4.33
C LEU A 370 -7.00 -25.91 -5.78
N THR A 371 -7.37 -24.65 -5.98
CA THR A 371 -7.73 -24.06 -7.28
C THR A 371 -6.90 -22.82 -7.55
N LYS A 372 -6.91 -22.35 -8.81
CA LYS A 372 -6.26 -21.08 -9.19
C LYS A 372 -6.77 -19.90 -8.34
N ARG A 373 -8.07 -19.87 -8.03
CA ARG A 373 -8.70 -18.84 -7.19
C ARG A 373 -8.13 -18.84 -5.77
N THR A 374 -8.02 -20.01 -5.16
CA THR A 374 -7.63 -20.12 -3.75
C THR A 374 -6.15 -19.86 -3.57
N LEU A 375 -5.31 -20.29 -4.52
CA LEU A 375 -3.90 -19.91 -4.60
C LEU A 375 -3.73 -18.39 -4.69
N LEU A 376 -4.36 -17.75 -5.68
CA LEU A 376 -4.23 -16.32 -5.87
C LEU A 376 -4.69 -15.53 -4.63
N SER A 377 -5.82 -15.91 -4.04
CA SER A 377 -6.32 -15.25 -2.83
C SER A 377 -5.33 -15.34 -1.66
N THR A 378 -4.59 -16.45 -1.59
CA THR A 378 -3.58 -16.68 -0.57
C THR A 378 -2.31 -15.88 -0.84
N ILE A 379 -1.88 -15.79 -2.10
CA ILE A 379 -0.71 -15.01 -2.52
C ILE A 379 -0.95 -13.52 -2.35
N ALA A 380 -2.14 -13.02 -2.70
CA ALA A 380 -2.53 -11.62 -2.52
C ALA A 380 -2.59 -11.18 -1.04
N LYS A 381 -2.61 -12.13 -0.11
CA LYS A 381 -2.55 -11.89 1.34
C LYS A 381 -1.13 -11.87 1.89
N THR A 382 -0.10 -12.03 1.05
CA THR A 382 1.29 -11.85 1.45
C THR A 382 1.63 -10.36 1.41
N PHE A 383 1.95 -9.80 2.58
CA PHE A 383 2.32 -8.40 2.73
C PHE A 383 3.83 -8.27 3.00
N ASP A 384 4.55 -7.72 2.02
CA ASP A 384 6.00 -7.48 2.07
C ASP A 384 6.36 -6.23 1.25
N PRO A 385 5.98 -5.02 1.71
CA PRO A 385 6.18 -3.76 0.98
C PRO A 385 7.64 -3.50 0.57
N LEU A 386 8.60 -3.88 1.42
CA LEU A 386 10.04 -3.70 1.17
C LEU A 386 10.71 -4.89 0.48
N GLY A 387 9.99 -5.99 0.23
CA GLY A 387 10.49 -7.12 -0.55
C GLY A 387 11.53 -7.98 0.17
N TRP A 388 11.59 -7.98 1.50
CA TRP A 388 12.56 -8.78 2.26
C TRP A 388 12.40 -10.28 2.04
N LEU A 389 11.19 -10.74 1.71
CA LEU A 389 10.85 -12.13 1.42
C LEU A 389 10.77 -12.39 -0.10
N SER A 390 11.27 -11.49 -0.94
CA SER A 390 11.21 -11.62 -2.41
C SER A 390 11.67 -12.99 -2.95
N PRO A 391 12.75 -13.62 -2.45
CA PRO A 391 13.17 -14.94 -2.91
C PRO A 391 12.19 -16.06 -2.56
N ILE A 392 11.35 -15.89 -1.54
CA ILE A 392 10.29 -16.84 -1.21
C ILE A 392 9.07 -16.54 -2.08
N THR A 393 8.63 -15.27 -2.11
CA THR A 393 7.37 -14.87 -2.74
C THR A 393 7.39 -14.99 -4.26
N ILE A 394 8.56 -14.93 -4.92
CA ILE A 394 8.67 -15.14 -6.37
C ILE A 394 8.27 -16.56 -6.81
N GLN A 395 8.45 -17.56 -5.94
CA GLN A 395 8.03 -18.94 -6.23
C GLN A 395 6.51 -19.02 -6.34
N TYR A 396 5.79 -18.33 -5.46
CA TYR A 396 4.33 -18.23 -5.52
C TYR A 396 3.86 -17.59 -6.83
N LYS A 397 4.50 -16.50 -7.23
CA LYS A 397 4.18 -15.78 -8.47
C LYS A 397 4.45 -16.64 -9.71
N THR A 398 5.52 -17.42 -9.68
CA THR A 398 5.89 -18.33 -10.77
C THR A 398 4.88 -19.47 -10.92
N ILE A 399 4.38 -20.03 -9.80
CA ILE A 399 3.28 -21.01 -9.81
C ILE A 399 2.02 -20.41 -10.47
N MET A 400 1.63 -19.19 -10.08
CA MET A 400 0.48 -18.51 -10.69
C MET A 400 0.65 -18.31 -12.20
N GLN A 401 1.86 -17.93 -12.63
CA GLN A 401 2.15 -17.80 -14.06
C GLN A 401 2.01 -19.11 -14.83
N ARG A 402 2.48 -20.23 -14.26
CA ARG A 402 2.33 -21.56 -14.87
C ARG A 402 0.86 -21.94 -15.04
N LEU A 403 0.04 -21.69 -14.02
CA LEU A 403 -1.40 -21.93 -14.09
C LEU A 403 -2.08 -21.10 -15.19
N TRP A 404 -1.66 -19.85 -15.40
CA TRP A 404 -2.14 -19.03 -16.51
C TRP A 404 -1.67 -19.54 -17.88
N LYS A 405 -0.41 -19.97 -18.00
CA LYS A 405 0.10 -20.58 -19.24
C LYS A 405 -0.66 -21.85 -19.62
N GLN A 406 -1.10 -22.62 -18.63
CA GLN A 406 -1.94 -23.81 -18.80
C GLN A 406 -3.43 -23.48 -19.05
N GLN A 407 -3.82 -22.20 -19.02
CA GLN A 407 -5.21 -21.75 -19.21
C GLN A 407 -6.22 -22.39 -18.24
N LEU A 408 -5.77 -22.77 -17.04
CA LEU A 408 -6.60 -23.39 -16.01
C LEU A 408 -7.74 -22.44 -15.61
N GLN A 409 -8.96 -22.96 -15.45
CA GLN A 409 -10.10 -22.13 -15.01
C GLN A 409 -9.99 -21.77 -13.52
N TRP A 410 -10.76 -20.77 -13.07
CA TRP A 410 -10.65 -20.22 -11.70
C TRP A 410 -10.88 -21.24 -10.60
N ASP A 411 -11.90 -22.08 -10.77
CA ASP A 411 -12.39 -23.02 -9.77
C ASP A 411 -12.05 -24.49 -10.12
N GLU A 412 -11.18 -24.66 -11.13
CA GLU A 412 -10.66 -25.95 -11.53
C GLU A 412 -9.53 -26.40 -10.60
N ARG A 413 -9.45 -27.70 -10.35
CA ARG A 413 -8.41 -28.31 -9.51
C ARG A 413 -7.05 -28.14 -10.15
N VAL A 414 -6.06 -27.69 -9.38
CA VAL A 414 -4.70 -27.58 -9.88
C VAL A 414 -4.07 -28.95 -10.15
N PRO A 415 -3.17 -29.05 -11.15
CA PRO A 415 -2.38 -30.25 -11.39
C PRO A 415 -1.65 -30.77 -10.15
N THR A 416 -1.46 -32.09 -10.08
CA THR A 416 -0.86 -32.75 -8.91
C THR A 416 0.57 -32.29 -8.63
N ASP A 417 1.37 -32.02 -9.66
CA ASP A 417 2.72 -31.49 -9.52
C ASP A 417 2.72 -30.10 -8.85
N ILE A 418 1.84 -29.20 -9.29
CA ILE A 418 1.68 -27.87 -8.69
C ILE A 418 1.15 -27.95 -7.27
N LYS A 419 0.23 -28.89 -7.00
CA LYS A 419 -0.28 -29.11 -5.65
C LYS A 419 0.84 -29.51 -4.69
N LEU A 420 1.66 -30.50 -5.06
CA LEU A 420 2.77 -30.98 -4.24
C LEU A 420 3.82 -29.88 -4.00
N GLU A 421 4.17 -29.12 -5.05
CA GLU A 421 5.07 -27.97 -4.94
C GLU A 421 4.52 -26.91 -3.98
N TRP A 422 3.22 -26.58 -4.08
CA TRP A 422 2.58 -25.64 -3.18
C TRP A 422 2.56 -26.12 -1.73
N GLU A 423 2.26 -27.40 -1.49
CA GLU A 423 2.27 -27.98 -0.14
C GLU A 423 3.67 -27.96 0.48
N GLN A 424 4.73 -28.19 -0.31
CA GLN A 424 6.11 -28.05 0.15
C GLN A 424 6.43 -26.61 0.56
N LEU A 425 6.07 -25.63 -0.27
CA LEU A 425 6.26 -24.22 0.04
C LEU A 425 5.44 -23.77 1.25
N ALA A 426 4.22 -24.31 1.39
CA ALA A 426 3.34 -24.05 2.53
C ALA A 426 3.93 -24.54 3.85
N ASN A 427 4.63 -25.68 3.82
CA ASN A 427 5.34 -26.20 4.98
C ASN A 427 6.63 -25.44 5.26
N ASP A 428 7.37 -25.03 4.23
CA ASP A 428 8.62 -24.29 4.39
C ASP A 428 8.41 -22.86 4.94
N VAL A 429 7.27 -22.22 4.62
CA VAL A 429 6.99 -20.85 5.07
C VAL A 429 7.08 -20.69 6.60
N GLN A 430 6.91 -21.76 7.38
CA GLN A 430 6.94 -21.72 8.84
C GLN A 430 8.25 -21.18 9.42
N PHE A 431 9.36 -21.26 8.67
CA PHE A 431 10.67 -20.74 9.07
C PHE A 431 10.82 -19.23 8.85
N VAL A 432 9.87 -18.58 8.17
CA VAL A 432 9.88 -17.12 7.95
C VAL A 432 9.78 -16.33 9.27
N LYS A 433 9.18 -16.92 10.32
CA LYS A 433 9.07 -16.30 11.66
C LYS A 433 10.44 -16.09 12.32
N ASP A 434 11.44 -16.87 11.90
CA ASP A 434 12.80 -16.82 12.44
C ASP A 434 13.62 -15.71 11.76
N ILE A 435 13.14 -15.16 10.64
CA ILE A 435 13.76 -14.03 9.95
C ILE A 435 13.53 -12.76 10.77
N LYS A 436 14.63 -12.11 11.14
CA LYS A 436 14.64 -10.84 11.87
C LYS A 436 15.36 -9.79 11.04
N ILE A 437 14.70 -8.66 10.79
CA ILE A 437 15.27 -7.54 10.04
C ILE A 437 15.51 -6.38 11.01
N PRO A 438 16.75 -5.92 11.22
CA PRO A 438 16.99 -4.73 12.04
C PRO A 438 16.26 -3.52 11.45
N ARG A 439 15.53 -2.77 12.29
CA ARG A 439 14.84 -1.57 11.81
C ARG A 439 15.85 -0.49 11.43
N PHE A 440 16.74 -0.12 12.36
CA PHE A 440 17.66 0.99 12.21
C PHE A 440 18.79 0.70 11.20
N LEU A 441 18.92 1.56 10.19
CA LEU A 441 19.89 1.38 9.10
C LEU A 441 21.27 1.98 9.37
N LEU A 442 21.35 2.96 10.28
CA LEU A 442 22.59 3.67 10.57
C LEU A 442 23.37 3.01 11.70
N VAL A 443 24.69 3.23 11.72
CA VAL A 443 25.55 2.78 12.82
C VAL A 443 25.59 3.81 13.95
N ASP A 444 25.70 5.09 13.60
CA ASP A 444 25.60 6.22 14.55
C ASP A 444 24.89 7.45 13.94
N SER A 445 25.08 8.67 14.46
CA SER A 445 24.51 9.91 13.91
C SER A 445 25.25 10.43 12.67
N ASP A 446 26.58 10.36 12.66
CA ASP A 446 27.42 10.82 11.55
C ASP A 446 27.99 9.62 10.81
N ASN A 447 27.43 9.30 9.64
CA ASN A 447 27.88 8.16 8.85
C ASN A 447 28.11 8.52 7.39
N GLN A 448 29.09 7.85 6.79
CA GLN A 448 29.07 7.66 5.35
C GLN A 448 28.00 6.62 5.01
N PHE A 449 27.01 7.05 4.22
CA PHE A 449 25.89 6.21 3.82
C PHE A 449 25.95 5.95 2.31
N HIS A 450 26.25 4.71 1.96
CA HIS A 450 26.35 4.25 0.57
C HIS A 450 25.19 3.34 0.21
N LEU A 451 24.75 3.40 -1.04
CA LEU A 451 23.75 2.50 -1.60
C LEU A 451 24.37 1.62 -2.69
N PHE A 452 24.08 0.33 -2.61
CA PHE A 452 24.56 -0.68 -3.56
C PHE A 452 23.38 -1.45 -4.12
N GLY A 453 23.18 -1.30 -5.42
CA GLY A 453 22.10 -1.92 -6.17
C GLY A 453 22.57 -3.14 -6.93
N PHE A 454 21.81 -4.23 -6.90
CA PHE A 454 22.08 -5.46 -7.63
C PHE A 454 20.87 -5.84 -8.46
N SER A 455 21.07 -6.15 -9.74
CA SER A 455 20.02 -6.66 -10.61
C SER A 455 20.40 -8.00 -11.20
N ASP A 456 19.39 -8.84 -11.41
CA ASP A 456 19.52 -10.13 -12.09
C ASP A 456 18.26 -10.45 -12.91
N ALA A 457 18.38 -11.35 -13.87
CA ALA A 457 17.25 -11.97 -14.53
C ALA A 457 17.47 -13.45 -14.86
N SER A 458 16.38 -14.20 -14.79
CA SER A 458 16.25 -15.56 -15.30
C SER A 458 15.10 -15.62 -16.30
N GLU A 459 14.92 -16.78 -16.95
CA GLU A 459 13.75 -17.01 -17.82
C GLU A 459 12.41 -16.96 -17.06
N LYS A 460 12.44 -17.09 -15.72
CA LYS A 460 11.26 -17.07 -14.86
C LYS A 460 10.91 -15.67 -14.39
N ALA A 461 11.91 -14.87 -14.03
CA ALA A 461 11.71 -13.58 -13.36
C ALA A 461 12.95 -12.69 -13.48
N TYR A 462 12.77 -11.38 -13.27
CA TYR A 462 13.87 -10.45 -13.04
C TYR A 462 13.68 -9.71 -11.72
N ALA A 463 14.77 -9.31 -11.10
CA ALA A 463 14.79 -8.78 -9.75
C ALA A 463 15.79 -7.63 -9.60
N ALA A 464 15.54 -6.81 -8.58
CA ALA A 464 16.47 -5.79 -8.12
C ALA A 464 16.46 -5.74 -6.59
N ALA A 465 17.64 -5.60 -5.99
CA ALA A 465 17.84 -5.49 -4.55
C ALA A 465 18.80 -4.34 -4.23
N ILE A 466 18.47 -3.53 -3.22
CA ILE A 466 19.28 -2.38 -2.78
C ILE A 466 19.70 -2.58 -1.34
N TYR A 467 21.00 -2.48 -1.10
CA TYR A 467 21.62 -2.55 0.22
C TYR A 467 22.15 -1.19 0.62
N CYS A 468 22.04 -0.85 1.90
CA CYS A 468 22.83 0.25 2.47
C CYS A 468 24.12 -0.30 3.05
N ARG A 469 25.14 0.55 3.04
CA ARG A 469 26.33 0.41 3.86
C ARG A 469 26.49 1.71 4.65
N SER A 470 26.35 1.61 5.97
CA SER A 470 26.61 2.71 6.90
C SER A 470 27.97 2.49 7.55
N VAL A 471 28.80 3.53 7.57
CA VAL A 471 30.12 3.51 8.24
C VAL A 471 30.19 4.66 9.25
N SER A 472 30.44 4.34 10.50
CA SER A 472 30.73 5.35 11.52
C SER A 472 32.15 5.89 11.40
N ASP A 473 32.43 7.04 12.02
CA ASP A 473 33.77 7.61 12.11
C ASP A 473 34.79 6.68 12.80
N THR A 474 34.30 5.78 13.66
CA THR A 474 35.12 4.75 14.32
C THR A 474 35.41 3.53 13.43
N GLY A 475 34.94 3.54 12.18
CA GLY A 475 35.14 2.46 11.21
C GLY A 475 34.19 1.26 11.37
N LYS A 476 33.15 1.36 12.22
CA LYS A 476 32.15 0.30 12.34
C LYS A 476 31.23 0.32 11.13
N ILE A 477 31.12 -0.83 10.47
CA ILE A 477 30.34 -1.01 9.24
C ILE A 477 29.06 -1.79 9.56
N SER A 478 27.94 -1.36 8.97
CA SER A 478 26.71 -2.14 8.90
C SER A 478 26.22 -2.20 7.46
N VAL A 479 25.92 -3.42 6.99
CA VAL A 479 25.34 -3.67 5.67
C VAL A 479 23.99 -4.34 5.86
N GLN A 480 22.95 -3.79 5.22
CA GLN A 480 21.59 -4.29 5.37
C GLN A 480 20.80 -4.15 4.08
N LEU A 481 19.90 -5.11 3.80
CA LEU A 481 18.91 -4.99 2.74
C LEU A 481 17.88 -3.89 3.07
N ILE A 482 17.79 -2.89 2.19
CA ILE A 482 16.82 -1.80 2.31
C ILE A 482 15.50 -2.19 1.68
N ILE A 483 15.54 -2.49 0.38
CA ILE A 483 14.38 -2.76 -0.46
C ILE A 483 14.75 -3.71 -1.59
N ALA A 484 13.84 -4.61 -1.95
CA ALA A 484 13.90 -5.44 -3.14
C ALA A 484 12.56 -5.46 -3.86
N LYS A 485 12.58 -5.68 -5.17
CA LYS A 485 11.39 -5.95 -5.98
C LYS A 485 11.68 -7.06 -6.98
N THR A 486 10.67 -7.88 -7.25
CA THR A 486 10.70 -8.96 -8.22
C THR A 486 9.56 -8.81 -9.20
N ARG A 487 9.78 -9.20 -10.45
CA ARG A 487 8.76 -9.27 -11.49
C ARG A 487 8.88 -10.57 -12.25
N VAL A 488 7.76 -11.25 -12.44
CA VAL A 488 7.72 -12.45 -13.27
C VAL A 488 8.00 -12.06 -14.73
N ALA A 489 8.75 -12.89 -15.45
CA ALA A 489 9.02 -12.69 -16.86
C ALA A 489 7.70 -12.59 -17.66
N PRO A 490 7.61 -11.81 -18.75
CA PRO A 490 6.38 -11.71 -19.52
C PRO A 490 5.93 -13.07 -20.10
N LEU A 491 4.62 -13.23 -20.34
CA LEU A 491 4.10 -14.44 -21.00
C LEU A 491 4.61 -14.60 -22.43
N LYS A 492 4.84 -13.48 -23.13
CA LYS A 492 5.53 -13.47 -24.42
C LYS A 492 7.01 -13.70 -24.19
N THR A 493 7.60 -14.67 -24.89
CA THR A 493 9.03 -14.97 -24.78
C THR A 493 9.86 -13.74 -25.12
N VAL A 494 10.72 -13.36 -24.18
CA VAL A 494 11.71 -12.29 -24.32
C VAL A 494 13.08 -12.93 -24.10
N SER A 495 14.07 -12.54 -24.89
CA SER A 495 15.44 -13.04 -24.74
C SER A 495 16.02 -12.68 -23.36
N LEU A 496 16.85 -13.56 -22.80
CA LEU A 496 17.46 -13.34 -21.49
C LEU A 496 18.16 -11.96 -21.36
N PRO A 497 18.98 -11.49 -22.34
CA PRO A 497 19.59 -10.16 -22.24
C PRO A 497 18.59 -9.01 -22.10
N ARG A 498 17.42 -9.12 -22.74
CA ARG A 498 16.35 -8.12 -22.64
C ARG A 498 15.67 -8.15 -21.26
N LEU A 499 15.60 -9.32 -20.61
CA LEU A 499 15.11 -9.46 -19.23
C LEU A 499 16.14 -8.90 -18.24
N GLU A 500 17.42 -9.19 -18.43
CA GLU A 500 18.51 -8.60 -17.64
C GLU A 500 18.47 -7.07 -17.71
N LEU A 501 18.28 -6.50 -18.92
CA LEU A 501 18.10 -5.05 -19.09
C LEU A 501 16.84 -4.51 -18.40
N CYS A 502 15.78 -5.33 -18.27
CA CYS A 502 14.60 -4.96 -17.49
C CYS A 502 14.89 -4.96 -15.99
N GLY A 503 15.69 -5.92 -15.49
CA GLY A 503 16.22 -5.92 -14.13
C GLY A 503 17.04 -4.66 -13.84
N ALA A 504 17.95 -4.31 -14.74
CA ALA A 504 18.75 -3.08 -14.64
C ALA A 504 17.90 -1.80 -14.62
N LEU A 505 16.89 -1.71 -15.49
CA LEU A 505 15.94 -0.57 -15.49
C LEU A 505 15.11 -0.51 -14.20
N LEU A 506 14.67 -1.66 -13.68
CA LEU A 506 13.98 -1.73 -12.40
C LEU A 506 14.88 -1.20 -11.28
N LEU A 507 16.15 -1.62 -11.28
CA LEU A 507 17.11 -1.23 -10.26
C LEU A 507 17.36 0.29 -10.20
N VAL A 508 17.56 0.97 -11.33
CA VAL A 508 17.77 2.43 -11.32
C VAL A 508 16.54 3.21 -10.88
N LYS A 509 15.35 2.75 -11.27
CA LYS A 509 14.09 3.33 -10.80
C LYS A 509 13.94 3.16 -9.30
N MET A 510 14.27 1.97 -8.78
CA MET A 510 14.26 1.71 -7.35
C MET A 510 15.28 2.57 -6.61
N MET A 511 16.49 2.73 -7.14
CA MET A 511 17.53 3.55 -6.52
C MET A 511 17.11 5.01 -6.43
N ASP A 512 16.59 5.59 -7.51
CA ASP A 512 16.06 6.96 -7.51
C ASP A 512 14.92 7.13 -6.49
N PHE A 513 13.97 6.18 -6.45
CA PHE A 513 12.91 6.16 -5.45
C PHE A 513 13.47 6.08 -4.01
N THR A 514 14.42 5.18 -3.74
CA THR A 514 15.01 5.00 -2.41
C THR A 514 15.76 6.24 -1.94
N CYS A 515 16.57 6.87 -2.80
CA CYS A 515 17.25 8.12 -2.50
C CYS A 515 16.27 9.22 -2.08
N LYS A 516 15.19 9.40 -2.87
CA LYS A 516 14.13 10.39 -2.58
C LYS A 516 13.35 10.07 -1.30
N ALA A 517 13.04 8.79 -1.08
CA ALA A 517 12.26 8.33 0.06
C ALA A 517 13.01 8.51 1.38
N LEU A 518 14.29 8.11 1.44
CA LEU A 518 15.14 8.22 2.63
C LEU A 518 15.38 9.68 3.03
N ASN A 519 15.47 10.59 2.04
CA ASN A 519 15.74 12.01 2.26
C ASN A 519 16.96 12.23 3.18
N TYR A 520 18.01 11.42 2.98
CA TYR A 520 19.25 11.42 3.73
C TYR A 520 20.43 11.57 2.75
N PRO A 521 21.52 12.26 3.11
CA PRO A 521 22.69 12.40 2.23
C PRO A 521 23.29 11.05 1.84
N ILE A 522 23.32 10.76 0.54
CA ILE A 522 23.92 9.52 0.00
C ILE A 522 25.30 9.86 -0.53
N SER A 523 26.35 9.29 0.06
CA SER A 523 27.73 9.59 -0.34
C SER A 523 28.10 8.92 -1.66
N GLN A 524 27.57 7.72 -1.94
CA GLN A 524 27.78 6.95 -3.17
C GLN A 524 26.58 6.06 -3.48
N ALA A 525 26.25 5.93 -4.78
CA ALA A 525 25.30 4.95 -5.29
C ALA A 525 25.95 4.18 -6.45
N GLN A 526 26.03 2.85 -6.33
CA GLN A 526 26.69 1.98 -7.31
C GLN A 526 25.74 0.83 -7.72
N PHE A 527 25.88 0.34 -8.95
CA PHE A 527 25.01 -0.66 -9.56
C PHE A 527 25.81 -1.87 -10.03
N TYR A 528 25.26 -3.06 -9.84
CA TYR A 528 25.91 -4.33 -10.19
C TYR A 528 24.96 -5.24 -10.97
N THR A 529 25.52 -5.88 -12.00
CA THR A 529 24.89 -6.95 -12.77
C THR A 529 25.96 -7.93 -13.25
N ASP A 530 25.60 -9.20 -13.42
CA ASP A 530 26.43 -10.22 -14.04
C ASP A 530 26.35 -10.25 -15.56
N SER A 531 25.45 -9.45 -16.16
CA SER A 531 25.31 -9.35 -17.60
C SER A 531 26.27 -8.35 -18.23
N THR A 532 27.32 -8.88 -18.86
CA THR A 532 28.27 -8.09 -19.65
C THR A 532 27.61 -7.44 -20.89
N ILE A 533 26.57 -8.07 -21.44
CA ILE A 533 25.78 -7.51 -22.55
C ILE A 533 25.05 -6.25 -22.09
N VAL A 534 24.39 -6.30 -20.92
CA VAL A 534 23.70 -5.13 -20.37
C VAL A 534 24.69 -4.01 -20.04
N LEU A 535 25.85 -4.32 -19.45
CA LEU A 535 26.90 -3.34 -19.20
C LEU A 535 27.37 -2.65 -20.51
N SER A 536 27.58 -3.42 -21.57
CA SER A 536 27.93 -2.87 -22.90
C SER A 536 26.83 -1.99 -23.48
N TRP A 537 25.57 -2.40 -23.34
CA TRP A 537 24.42 -1.60 -23.75
C TRP A 537 24.32 -0.27 -23.00
N ILE A 538 24.50 -0.29 -21.68
CA ILE A 538 24.46 0.90 -20.81
C ILE A 538 25.66 1.82 -21.06
N GLY A 539 26.84 1.25 -21.33
CA GLY A 539 28.06 1.99 -21.62
C GLY A 539 28.07 2.72 -22.98
N SER A 540 27.14 2.39 -23.89
CA SER A 540 27.06 2.99 -25.23
C SER A 540 25.85 3.91 -25.38
N HIS A 541 25.91 4.86 -26.31
CA HIS A 541 24.80 5.77 -26.57
C HIS A 541 23.53 5.02 -27.04
N ALA A 542 22.37 5.36 -26.47
CA ALA A 542 21.10 4.66 -26.69
C ALA A 542 20.68 4.55 -28.17
N SER A 543 21.04 5.52 -29.02
CA SER A 543 20.70 5.51 -30.45
C SER A 543 21.34 4.35 -31.24
N ARG A 544 22.40 3.73 -30.70
CA ARG A 544 23.08 2.56 -31.30
C ARG A 544 22.17 1.32 -31.34
N TRP A 545 21.17 1.25 -30.46
CA TRP A 545 20.40 0.03 -30.22
C TRP A 545 19.02 0.04 -30.89
N LYS A 546 18.47 -1.14 -31.18
CA LYS A 546 17.07 -1.30 -31.60
C LYS A 546 16.12 -0.78 -30.53
N THR A 547 14.91 -0.38 -30.94
CA THR A 547 13.96 0.42 -30.15
C THR A 547 13.72 -0.09 -28.72
N PHE A 548 13.60 -1.40 -28.50
CA PHE A 548 13.38 -1.96 -27.17
C PHE A 548 14.53 -1.66 -26.20
N VAL A 549 15.77 -1.86 -26.66
CA VAL A 549 16.99 -1.64 -25.89
C VAL A 549 17.27 -0.14 -25.78
N ALA A 550 17.19 0.60 -26.89
CA ALA A 550 17.41 2.05 -26.93
C ALA A 550 16.54 2.79 -25.91
N ASN A 551 15.23 2.50 -25.87
CA ASN A 551 14.32 3.19 -24.96
C ASN A 551 14.61 2.92 -23.48
N ARG A 552 15.15 1.73 -23.15
CA ARG A 552 15.50 1.36 -21.77
C ARG A 552 16.86 1.90 -21.37
N VAL A 553 17.85 1.78 -22.25
CA VAL A 553 19.19 2.36 -22.08
C VAL A 553 19.09 3.87 -21.90
N ALA A 554 18.30 4.57 -22.71
CA ALA A 554 18.08 6.00 -22.55
C ALA A 554 17.53 6.33 -21.15
N LYS A 555 16.53 5.60 -20.66
CA LYS A 555 16.00 5.78 -19.30
C LYS A 555 17.03 5.48 -18.21
N ILE A 556 17.82 4.42 -18.37
CA ILE A 556 18.91 4.09 -17.44
C ILE A 556 19.93 5.23 -17.38
N GLN A 557 20.33 5.76 -18.54
CA GLN A 557 21.28 6.85 -18.67
C GLN A 557 20.74 8.20 -18.15
N THR A 558 19.41 8.39 -18.12
CA THR A 558 18.81 9.58 -17.46
C THR A 558 18.87 9.52 -15.92
N LEU A 559 18.97 8.32 -15.34
CA LEU A 559 18.92 8.11 -13.87
C LEU A 559 20.26 7.66 -13.27
N SER A 560 21.24 7.30 -14.10
CA SER A 560 22.56 6.81 -13.68
C SER A 560 23.62 7.09 -14.73
N SER A 561 24.88 7.20 -14.30
CA SER A 561 26.05 7.23 -15.17
C SER A 561 26.57 5.82 -15.43
N ALA A 562 27.07 5.57 -16.66
CA ALA A 562 27.74 4.31 -17.00
C ALA A 562 28.91 3.97 -16.07
N THR A 563 29.59 4.98 -15.51
CA THR A 563 30.72 4.78 -14.56
C THR A 563 30.30 4.24 -13.19
N GLN A 564 29.00 4.22 -12.90
CA GLN A 564 28.46 3.67 -11.65
C GLN A 564 28.09 2.19 -11.78
N TRP A 565 28.19 1.61 -12.98
CA TRP A 565 27.81 0.24 -13.27
C TRP A 565 29.02 -0.68 -13.29
N HIS A 566 28.93 -1.79 -12.55
CA HIS A 566 30.02 -2.75 -12.36
C HIS A 566 29.55 -4.16 -12.64
N HIS A 567 30.48 -4.99 -13.07
CA HIS A 567 30.26 -6.42 -13.19
C HIS A 567 30.36 -7.11 -11.82
N ILE A 568 29.53 -8.12 -11.58
CA ILE A 568 29.65 -9.04 -10.45
C ILE A 568 29.45 -10.47 -10.94
N SER A 569 30.09 -11.47 -10.32
CA SER A 569 29.78 -12.86 -10.65
C SER A 569 28.39 -13.26 -10.16
N GLY A 570 27.66 -14.08 -10.93
CA GLY A 570 26.33 -14.54 -10.55
C GLY A 570 26.27 -15.20 -9.16
N SER A 571 27.32 -15.94 -8.76
CA SER A 571 27.41 -16.55 -7.41
C SER A 571 27.52 -15.54 -6.27
N ALA A 572 28.01 -14.33 -6.55
CA ALA A 572 28.10 -13.24 -5.59
C ALA A 572 26.93 -12.24 -5.73
N ASN A 573 26.06 -12.41 -6.73
CA ASN A 573 24.92 -11.54 -6.98
C ASN A 573 23.72 -11.97 -6.11
N PRO A 574 23.31 -11.19 -5.10
CA PRO A 574 22.18 -11.56 -4.25
C PRO A 574 20.85 -11.55 -5.01
N ALA A 575 20.74 -10.81 -6.12
CA ALA A 575 19.51 -10.74 -6.91
C ALA A 575 19.17 -12.09 -7.59
N ASP A 576 20.15 -12.98 -7.82
CA ASP A 576 19.94 -14.34 -8.35
C ASP A 576 18.99 -15.17 -7.46
N LEU A 577 19.09 -15.01 -6.13
CA LEU A 577 18.18 -15.67 -5.19
C LEU A 577 16.72 -15.24 -5.43
N ALA A 578 16.51 -13.98 -5.80
CA ALA A 578 15.19 -13.39 -6.03
C ALA A 578 14.62 -13.66 -7.43
N THR A 579 15.45 -14.10 -8.40
CA THR A 579 14.99 -14.51 -9.74
C THR A 579 14.73 -16.02 -9.83
N ARG A 580 15.49 -16.83 -9.07
CA ARG A 580 15.33 -18.30 -9.02
C ARG A 580 14.32 -18.75 -7.98
N GLY A 581 14.32 -18.08 -6.83
CA GLY A 581 13.59 -18.44 -5.63
C GLY A 581 14.33 -19.45 -4.76
N VAL A 582 14.19 -19.32 -3.43
CA VAL A 582 14.82 -20.21 -2.44
C VAL A 582 13.88 -20.54 -1.28
N SER A 583 14.17 -21.63 -0.57
CA SER A 583 13.45 -21.96 0.68
C SER A 583 13.72 -20.92 1.78
N SER A 584 12.80 -20.83 2.72
CA SER A 584 12.85 -19.96 3.91
C SER A 584 14.07 -20.27 4.77
N SER A 585 14.40 -21.56 4.92
CA SER A 585 15.62 -22.03 5.60
C SER A 585 16.91 -21.61 4.87
N THR A 586 16.92 -21.66 3.54
CA THR A 586 18.06 -21.20 2.74
C THR A 586 18.20 -19.69 2.83
N LEU A 587 17.09 -18.95 2.79
CA LEU A 587 17.07 -17.49 2.86
C LEU A 587 17.81 -16.99 4.12
N LEU A 588 17.55 -17.61 5.27
CA LEU A 588 18.15 -17.28 6.57
C LEU A 588 19.68 -17.37 6.59
N THR A 589 20.26 -18.28 5.82
CA THR A 589 21.71 -18.54 5.80
C THR A 589 22.41 -17.96 4.57
N SER A 590 21.64 -17.39 3.64
CA SER A 590 22.12 -16.82 2.39
C SER A 590 22.67 -15.38 2.56
N ILE A 591 23.29 -14.86 1.49
CA ILE A 591 23.72 -13.47 1.40
C ILE A 591 22.56 -12.47 1.26
N TRP A 592 21.31 -12.91 1.11
CA TRP A 592 20.19 -12.05 0.76
C TRP A 592 19.94 -10.90 1.74
N LEU A 593 19.98 -11.14 3.05
CA LEU A 593 19.64 -10.11 4.05
C LEU A 593 20.82 -9.20 4.38
N CYS A 594 22.04 -9.71 4.27
CA CYS A 594 23.28 -9.05 4.68
C CYS A 594 24.12 -8.50 3.52
N GLY A 595 23.76 -8.85 2.28
CA GLY A 595 24.48 -8.51 1.06
C GLY A 595 25.76 -9.33 0.86
N PRO A 596 26.46 -9.11 -0.26
CA PRO A 596 27.75 -9.74 -0.55
C PRO A 596 28.82 -9.38 0.48
N LYS A 597 29.73 -10.31 0.77
CA LYS A 597 30.77 -10.16 1.80
C LYS A 597 31.64 -8.91 1.59
N PHE A 598 31.99 -8.61 0.33
CA PHE A 598 32.86 -7.47 0.00
C PHE A 598 32.27 -6.11 0.43
N LEU A 599 30.95 -6.00 0.63
CA LEU A 599 30.35 -4.77 1.16
C LEU A 599 30.81 -4.46 2.60
N ASN A 600 31.34 -5.44 3.33
CA ASN A 600 31.93 -5.24 4.66
C ASN A 600 33.43 -4.87 4.59
N GLU A 601 34.02 -4.81 3.40
CA GLU A 601 35.42 -4.42 3.22
C GLU A 601 35.58 -2.90 3.09
N THR A 602 36.82 -2.43 3.00
CA THR A 602 37.15 -1.01 2.81
C THR A 602 36.74 -0.55 1.42
N PHE A 603 36.07 0.61 1.35
CA PHE A 603 35.66 1.24 0.10
C PHE A 603 36.76 2.22 -0.40
N PRO A 604 37.02 2.34 -1.72
CA PRO A 604 36.40 1.61 -2.84
C PRO A 604 36.86 0.15 -2.93
N PHE A 605 35.96 -0.72 -3.39
CA PHE A 605 36.25 -2.15 -3.52
C PHE A 605 37.19 -2.42 -4.69
N GLN A 606 38.11 -3.36 -4.52
CA GLN A 606 38.89 -3.89 -5.64
C GLN A 606 37.96 -4.76 -6.48
N THR A 607 37.40 -4.20 -7.55
CA THR A 607 36.65 -4.98 -8.54
C THR A 607 37.63 -5.45 -9.61
N ASP A 608 37.51 -6.72 -10.04
CA ASP A 608 38.16 -7.18 -11.27
C ASP A 608 37.62 -6.33 -12.42
N SER A 609 38.35 -5.27 -12.76
CA SER A 609 37.86 -4.14 -13.56
C SER A 609 37.77 -4.47 -15.05
N SER A 610 38.10 -5.69 -15.45
CA SER A 610 37.90 -6.14 -16.81
C SER A 610 36.48 -6.65 -16.96
N VAL A 611 35.59 -5.79 -17.48
CA VAL A 611 34.40 -6.30 -18.20
C VAL A 611 34.96 -7.26 -19.25
N PRO A 612 34.60 -8.57 -19.22
CA PRO A 612 35.08 -9.51 -20.22
C PRO A 612 34.86 -8.91 -21.61
N ALA A 613 35.91 -8.84 -22.42
CA ALA A 613 35.79 -8.35 -23.77
C ALA A 613 34.74 -9.20 -24.50
N LEU A 614 33.71 -8.56 -25.04
CA LEU A 614 32.72 -9.24 -25.86
C LEU A 614 33.42 -9.69 -27.14
N ASN A 615 33.66 -11.00 -27.27
CA ASN A 615 34.31 -11.58 -28.44
C ASN A 615 33.41 -11.56 -29.70
N ASP A 616 32.10 -11.32 -29.52
CA ASP A 616 31.09 -11.31 -30.58
C ASP A 616 30.40 -9.93 -30.72
N ALA A 617 29.75 -9.69 -31.86
CA ALA A 617 28.94 -8.51 -32.09
C ALA A 617 27.82 -8.39 -31.04
N VAL A 618 27.71 -7.22 -30.41
CA VAL A 618 26.72 -6.96 -29.35
C VAL A 618 25.30 -7.09 -29.92
N PRO A 619 24.42 -7.92 -29.33
CA PRO A 619 23.06 -8.09 -29.84
C PRO A 619 22.29 -6.77 -29.90
N GLU A 620 21.29 -6.71 -30.78
CA GLU A 620 20.36 -5.56 -30.91
C GLU A 620 20.99 -4.25 -31.43
N GLU A 621 22.21 -4.28 -31.97
CA GLU A 621 22.79 -3.14 -32.67
C GLU A 621 22.01 -2.78 -33.95
N ARG A 622 21.82 -1.47 -34.21
CA ARG A 622 21.27 -0.98 -35.47
C ARG A 622 22.37 -1.01 -36.53
N TYR A 623 22.09 -1.66 -37.66
CA TYR A 623 22.96 -1.54 -38.82
C TYR A 623 22.82 -0.15 -39.44
N CYS A 624 23.94 0.55 -39.61
CA CYS A 624 23.97 1.77 -40.40
C CYS A 624 24.09 1.35 -41.88
N THR A 625 23.00 1.42 -42.64
CA THR A 625 23.05 1.14 -44.08
C THR A 625 23.62 2.37 -44.79
N LEU A 626 24.90 2.29 -45.17
CA LEU A 626 25.50 3.28 -46.08
C LEU A 626 24.90 3.08 -47.48
N GLN A 627 24.03 4.00 -47.90
CA GLN A 627 23.61 4.11 -49.29
C GLN A 627 24.54 5.08 -50.01
N SER A 628 25.44 4.56 -50.85
CA SER A 628 26.18 5.37 -51.82
C SER A 628 25.32 5.50 -53.09
N ILE A 629 24.91 6.73 -53.40
CA ILE A 629 24.32 7.05 -54.71
C ILE A 629 25.48 7.30 -55.66
N ILE A 630 25.77 6.34 -56.54
CA ILE A 630 26.70 6.55 -57.65
C ILE A 630 25.90 7.29 -58.73
N VAL A 631 26.15 8.59 -58.89
CA VAL A 631 25.60 9.38 -60.00
C VAL A 631 26.51 9.17 -61.21
N PRO A 632 26.06 8.52 -62.29
CA PRO A 632 26.86 8.46 -63.51
C PRO A 632 27.00 9.88 -64.08
N ASN A 633 28.24 10.32 -64.31
CA ASN A 633 28.52 11.52 -65.09
C ASN A 633 27.99 11.31 -66.51
N GLN A 634 26.83 11.88 -66.83
CA GLN A 634 26.47 12.18 -68.22
C GLN A 634 27.25 13.44 -68.61
N LEU A 635 28.48 13.24 -69.08
CA LEU A 635 29.18 14.23 -69.89
C LEU A 635 28.57 14.21 -71.30
N ALA A 636 28.23 15.41 -71.78
CA ALA A 636 27.77 15.72 -73.13
C ALA A 636 28.83 15.40 -74.20
#